data_AF-A0A939V8X3-F1
#
_entry.id   AF-A0A939V8X3-F1
#
_cell.length_a   1.000
_cell.length_b   1.000
_cell.length_c   1.000
_cell.angle_alpha   90.00
_cell.angle_beta   90.00
_cell.angle_gamma   90.00
#
_symmetry.space_group_name_H-M   'P 1'
#
loop_
_entity.id
_entity.type
_entity.pdbx_description
1 polymer ?
#
loop_
_entity_poly.entity_id
_entity_poly.type
_entity_poly.pdbx_seq_one_letter_code
_entity_poly.pdbx_strand_id
1 'polypeptide(L)'
;MDRNEVNKLIEKYLEGATIPEEEVLLAREVNRKDAPAEWKAISIMLGQLALDEAEYDEEMTRRRNRSLRTHRIGWAIAASIAVVAGVGIWLNSHQDKKDYECIAYVNGEVITDETQVLAIAEDAVCDIFTTASESDIDIDAMYNIVP
;
A
#
# COMPACT_ATOMS: atom_id res chain seq x y z
N MET A 1 -19.28 -39.33 -37.05
CA MET A 1 -19.45 -40.70 -36.51
C MET A 1 -20.90 -40.94 -36.09
N ASP A 2 -21.30 -42.20 -35.90
CA ASP A 2 -22.58 -42.50 -35.24
C ASP A 2 -22.54 -42.11 -33.76
N ARG A 3 -23.70 -41.80 -33.17
CA ARG A 3 -23.82 -41.42 -31.76
C ARG A 3 -23.23 -42.48 -30.82
N ASN A 4 -23.42 -43.78 -31.12
CA ASN A 4 -22.86 -44.83 -30.27
C ASN A 4 -21.33 -44.89 -30.33
N GLU A 5 -20.75 -44.60 -31.49
CA GLU A 5 -19.30 -44.57 -31.64
C GLU A 5 -18.69 -43.39 -30.87
N VAL A 6 -19.32 -42.22 -30.94
CA VAL A 6 -18.90 -41.05 -30.14
C VAL A 6 -19.02 -41.34 -28.65
N ASN A 7 -20.10 -41.98 -28.19
CA ASN A 7 -20.25 -42.34 -26.78
C ASN A 7 -19.17 -43.32 -26.30
N LYS A 8 -18.80 -44.32 -27.10
CA LYS A 8 -17.66 -45.20 -26.77
C LYS A 8 -16.35 -44.43 -26.69
N LEU A 9 -16.15 -43.44 -27.56
CA LEU A 9 -14.97 -42.59 -27.55
C LEU A 9 -14.94 -41.66 -26.33
N ILE A 10 -16.11 -41.16 -25.90
CA ILE A 10 -16.27 -40.41 -24.66
C ILE A 10 -15.92 -41.27 -23.45
N GLU A 11 -16.45 -42.50 -23.37
CA GLU A 11 -16.12 -43.43 -22.28
C GLU A 11 -14.61 -43.68 -22.22
N LYS A 12 -14.00 -43.98 -23.37
CA LYS A 12 -12.54 -44.17 -23.48
C LYS A 12 -11.74 -42.93 -23.04
N TYR A 13 -12.21 -41.73 -23.37
CA TYR A 13 -11.60 -40.46 -22.96
C TYR A 13 -11.68 -40.25 -21.44
N LEU A 14 -12.84 -40.53 -20.84
CA LEU A 14 -13.06 -40.44 -19.40
C LEU A 14 -12.22 -41.45 -18.62
N GLU A 15 -11.92 -42.60 -19.22
CA GLU A 15 -11.00 -43.61 -18.69
C GLU A 15 -9.52 -43.24 -18.89
N GLY A 16 -9.21 -42.17 -19.64
CA GLY A 16 -7.84 -41.75 -19.95
C GLY A 16 -7.10 -42.69 -20.90
N ALA A 17 -7.83 -43.49 -21.68
CA ALA A 17 -7.28 -44.50 -22.58
C ALA A 17 -7.19 -44.01 -24.05
N THR A 18 -7.60 -42.78 -24.34
CA THR A 18 -7.53 -42.17 -25.67
C THR A 18 -6.10 -41.84 -26.09
N ILE A 19 -5.86 -41.92 -27.40
CA ILE A 19 -4.65 -41.38 -28.03
C ILE A 19 -4.91 -39.95 -28.57
N PRO A 20 -3.87 -39.13 -28.82
CA PRO A 20 -4.07 -37.75 -29.28
C PRO A 20 -4.93 -37.61 -30.55
N GLU A 21 -4.80 -38.52 -31.51
CA GLU A 21 -5.61 -38.52 -32.73
C GLU A 21 -7.10 -38.74 -32.46
N GLU A 22 -7.42 -39.58 -31.48
CA GLU A 22 -8.78 -39.85 -31.03
C GLU A 22 -9.37 -38.65 -30.29
N GLU A 23 -8.57 -37.91 -29.51
CA GLU A 23 -9.01 -36.71 -28.81
C GLU A 23 -9.33 -35.56 -29.77
N VAL A 24 -8.52 -35.40 -30.82
CA VAL A 24 -8.80 -34.42 -31.90
C VAL A 24 -10.09 -34.78 -32.63
N LEU A 25 -10.28 -36.07 -32.92
CA LEU A 25 -11.51 -36.55 -33.55
C LEU A 25 -12.73 -36.36 -32.64
N LEU A 26 -12.60 -36.66 -31.34
CA LEU A 26 -13.64 -36.47 -30.35
C LEU A 26 -14.03 -35.00 -30.24
N ALA A 27 -13.04 -34.10 -30.15
CA ALA A 27 -13.23 -32.67 -30.10
C ALA A 27 -14.04 -32.14 -31.27
N ARG A 28 -13.77 -32.63 -32.49
CA ARG A 28 -14.53 -32.30 -33.69
C ARG A 28 -15.99 -32.74 -33.58
N GLU A 29 -16.25 -33.94 -33.08
CA GLU A 29 -17.61 -34.49 -33.00
C GLU A 29 -18.44 -33.81 -31.90
N VAL A 30 -17.86 -33.54 -30.73
CA VAL A 30 -18.57 -32.88 -29.61
C VAL A 30 -18.84 -31.40 -29.85
N ASN A 31 -18.09 -30.76 -30.76
CA ASN A 31 -18.28 -29.35 -31.11
C ASN A 31 -19.13 -29.13 -32.38
N ARG A 32 -19.74 -30.19 -32.93
CA ARG A 32 -20.67 -30.05 -34.05
C ARG A 32 -21.90 -29.22 -33.64
N LYS A 33 -22.44 -28.45 -34.60
CA LYS A 33 -23.65 -27.62 -34.39
C LYS A 33 -24.89 -28.42 -33.97
N ASP A 34 -24.95 -29.69 -34.35
CA ASP A 34 -26.03 -30.62 -34.02
C ASP A 34 -25.66 -31.61 -32.89
N ALA A 35 -24.60 -31.31 -32.14
CA ALA A 35 -24.19 -32.14 -31.01
C ALA A 35 -25.26 -32.13 -29.89
N PRO A 36 -25.54 -33.30 -29.27
CA PRO A 36 -26.38 -33.39 -28.08
C PRO A 36 -25.87 -32.53 -26.93
N ALA A 37 -26.78 -31.99 -26.13
CA ALA A 37 -26.45 -31.15 -25.00
C ALA A 37 -25.61 -31.87 -23.93
N GLU A 38 -25.78 -33.20 -23.78
CA GLU A 38 -24.97 -34.01 -22.86
C GLU A 38 -23.46 -33.98 -23.16
N TRP A 39 -23.07 -33.76 -24.41
CA TRP A 39 -21.65 -33.74 -24.81
C TRP A 39 -20.96 -32.41 -24.51
N LYS A 40 -21.70 -31.38 -24.09
CA LYS A 40 -21.14 -30.07 -23.74
C LYS A 40 -20.15 -30.14 -22.56
N ALA A 41 -20.36 -31.07 -21.63
CA ALA A 41 -19.40 -31.28 -20.55
C ALA A 41 -18.06 -31.80 -21.09
N ILE A 42 -18.10 -32.69 -22.09
CA ILE A 42 -16.90 -33.25 -22.72
C ILE A 42 -16.14 -32.18 -23.50
N SER A 43 -16.83 -31.32 -24.26
CA SER A 43 -16.17 -30.22 -24.98
C SER A 43 -15.44 -29.27 -24.02
N ILE A 44 -16.02 -28.97 -22.86
CA ILE A 44 -15.36 -28.16 -21.83
C ILE A 44 -14.09 -28.86 -21.29
N MET A 45 -14.14 -30.18 -21.07
CA MET A 45 -12.99 -30.95 -20.55
C MET A 45 -11.85 -31.06 -21.55
N LEU A 46 -12.16 -31.21 -22.84
CA LEU A 46 -11.17 -31.16 -23.92
C LEU A 46 -10.51 -29.78 -24.06
N GLY A 47 -11.13 -28.74 -23.49
CA GLY A 47 -10.56 -27.41 -23.40
C GLY A 47 -10.25 -26.83 -24.79
N GLN A 48 -8.99 -26.49 -25.02
CA GLN A 48 -8.54 -25.87 -26.26
C GLN A 48 -8.72 -26.76 -27.49
N LEU A 49 -8.68 -28.09 -27.33
CA LEU A 49 -8.88 -29.01 -28.45
C LEU A 49 -10.29 -28.91 -29.02
N ALA A 50 -11.27 -28.61 -28.17
CA ALA A 50 -12.67 -28.49 -28.55
C ALA A 50 -13.09 -27.07 -28.91
N LEU A 51 -12.23 -26.07 -28.73
CA LEU A 51 -12.49 -24.70 -29.16
C LEU A 51 -12.05 -24.52 -30.62
N ASP A 52 -12.87 -23.85 -31.42
CA ASP A 52 -12.41 -23.33 -32.70
C ASP A 52 -11.37 -22.22 -32.44
N GLU A 53 -10.36 -22.07 -33.30
CA GLU A 53 -9.28 -21.07 -33.12
C GLU A 53 -9.87 -19.66 -32.97
N ALA A 54 -10.93 -19.35 -33.72
CA ALA A 54 -11.63 -18.07 -33.65
C ALA A 54 -12.33 -17.86 -32.30
N GLU A 55 -12.95 -18.91 -31.75
CA GLU A 55 -13.67 -18.84 -30.47
C GLU A 55 -12.69 -18.73 -29.29
N TYR A 56 -11.56 -19.43 -29.38
CA TYR A 56 -10.47 -19.34 -28.41
C TYR A 56 -9.87 -17.92 -28.34
N ASP A 57 -9.58 -17.31 -29.49
CA ASP A 57 -9.05 -15.95 -29.56
C ASP A 57 -10.04 -14.90 -29.03
N GLU A 58 -11.33 -15.04 -29.33
CA GLU A 58 -12.37 -14.18 -28.75
C GLU A 58 -12.47 -14.33 -27.22
N GLU A 59 -12.35 -15.55 -26.69
CA GLU A 59 -12.39 -15.78 -25.24
C GLU A 59 -11.16 -15.20 -24.54
N MET A 60 -9.97 -15.40 -25.11
CA MET A 60 -8.71 -14.88 -24.59
C MET A 60 -8.67 -13.35 -24.61
N THR A 61 -9.09 -12.74 -25.70
CA THR A 61 -9.17 -11.27 -25.81
C THR A 61 -10.17 -10.68 -24.81
N ARG A 62 -11.34 -11.33 -24.60
CA ARG A 62 -12.30 -10.94 -23.54
C ARG A 62 -11.71 -11.02 -22.14
N ARG A 63 -11.01 -12.11 -21.80
CA ARG A 63 -10.36 -12.29 -20.49
C ARG A 63 -9.29 -11.22 -20.26
N ARG A 64 -8.44 -10.98 -21.27
CA ARG A 64 -7.40 -9.94 -21.23
C ARG A 64 -7.98 -8.53 -21.03
N ASN A 65 -9.03 -8.17 -21.77
CA ASN A 65 -9.68 -6.86 -21.63
C ASN A 65 -10.31 -6.65 -20.24
N ARG A 66 -10.87 -7.71 -19.65
CA ARG A 66 -11.45 -7.63 -18.30
C ARG A 66 -10.38 -7.34 -17.24
N SER A 67 -9.24 -8.01 -17.33
CA SER A 67 -8.07 -7.81 -16.44
C SER A 67 -7.45 -6.41 -16.58
N LEU A 68 -7.30 -5.93 -17.81
CA LEU A 68 -6.79 -4.57 -18.07
C LEU A 68 -7.73 -3.50 -17.52
N ARG A 69 -9.06 -3.71 -17.61
CA ARG A 69 -10.06 -2.78 -17.07
C ARG A 69 -9.97 -2.68 -15.55
N THR A 70 -9.84 -3.80 -14.85
CA THR A 70 -9.73 -3.81 -13.37
C THR A 70 -8.42 -3.18 -12.89
N HIS A 71 -7.30 -3.43 -13.58
CA HIS A 71 -6.03 -2.79 -13.24
C HIS A 71 -6.09 -1.27 -13.42
N ARG A 72 -6.67 -0.76 -14.52
CA ARG A 72 -6.81 0.69 -14.73
C ARG A 72 -7.66 1.37 -13.65
N ILE A 73 -8.73 0.72 -13.20
CA ILE A 73 -9.57 1.24 -12.10
C ILE A 73 -8.79 1.27 -10.79
N GLY A 74 -8.02 0.21 -10.47
CA GLY A 74 -7.18 0.19 -9.28
C GLY A 74 -6.13 1.30 -9.26
N TRP A 75 -5.47 1.56 -10.39
CA TRP A 75 -4.51 2.66 -10.54
C TRP A 75 -5.17 4.04 -10.42
N ALA A 76 -6.38 4.22 -10.97
CA ALA A 76 -7.11 5.48 -10.84
C ALA A 76 -7.49 5.79 -9.38
N ILE A 77 -7.92 4.78 -8.60
CA ILE A 77 -8.22 4.92 -7.17
C ILE A 77 -6.94 5.29 -6.40
N ALA A 78 -5.84 4.57 -6.64
CA ALA A 78 -4.57 4.82 -5.96
C ALA A 78 -4.04 6.25 -6.24
N ALA A 79 -4.13 6.70 -7.50
CA ALA A 79 -3.73 8.06 -7.88
C ALA A 79 -4.59 9.12 -7.17
N SER A 80 -5.90 8.88 -7.03
CA SER A 80 -6.82 9.81 -6.37
C SER A 80 -6.47 9.99 -4.89
N ILE A 81 -6.18 8.90 -4.19
CA ILE A 81 -5.79 8.92 -2.77
C ILE A 81 -4.45 9.67 -2.60
N ALA A 82 -3.47 9.42 -3.47
CA ALA A 82 -2.18 10.09 -3.43
C ALA A 82 -2.28 11.60 -3.62
N VAL A 83 -3.15 12.08 -4.53
CA VAL A 83 -3.39 13.51 -4.74
C VAL A 83 -4.00 14.15 -3.49
N VAL A 84 -5.02 13.52 -2.89
CA VAL A 84 -5.66 14.05 -1.67
C VAL A 84 -4.67 14.12 -0.51
N ALA A 85 -3.89 13.06 -0.30
CA ALA A 85 -2.85 13.03 0.74
C ALA A 85 -1.77 14.10 0.49
N GLY A 86 -1.30 14.24 -0.75
CA GLY A 86 -0.29 15.23 -1.12
C GLY A 86 -0.76 16.66 -0.90
N VAL A 87 -2.01 17.00 -1.29
CA VAL A 87 -2.61 18.32 -1.06
C VAL A 87 -2.78 18.59 0.44
N GLY A 88 -3.22 17.59 1.21
CA GLY A 88 -3.36 17.71 2.67
C GLY A 88 -2.02 17.98 3.36
N ILE A 89 -0.95 17.28 2.97
CA ILE A 89 0.40 17.50 3.50
C ILE A 89 0.91 18.89 3.12
N TRP A 90 0.71 19.32 1.87
CA TRP A 90 1.15 20.63 1.39
C TRP A 90 0.48 21.78 2.14
N LEU A 91 -0.84 21.74 2.34
CA LEU A 91 -1.58 22.77 3.07
C LEU A 91 -1.21 22.85 4.57
N ASN A 92 -0.90 21.72 5.19
CA ASN A 92 -0.45 21.70 6.59
C ASN A 92 0.99 22.18 6.72
N SER A 93 1.90 21.72 5.86
CA SER A 93 3.31 22.12 5.89
C SER A 93 3.53 23.60 5.56
N HIS A 94 2.55 24.27 4.94
CA HIS A 94 2.63 25.71 4.68
C HIS A 94 2.30 26.58 5.90
N GLN A 95 1.76 25.99 6.98
CA GLN A 95 1.34 26.74 8.17
C GLN A 95 2.40 26.80 9.28
N ASP A 96 3.49 26.05 9.18
CA ASP A 96 4.56 26.03 10.19
C ASP A 96 5.77 26.87 9.79
N LYS A 97 5.58 28.19 9.76
CA LYS A 97 6.61 29.13 10.18
C LYS A 97 6.05 29.98 11.32
N LYS A 98 6.05 29.41 12.53
CA LYS A 98 5.91 30.22 13.73
C LYS A 98 7.23 30.96 13.91
N ASP A 99 7.23 32.25 13.64
CA ASP A 99 8.32 33.13 14.02
C ASP A 99 8.33 33.18 15.55
N TYR A 100 9.24 32.45 16.18
CA TYR A 100 9.48 32.54 17.61
C TYR A 100 10.28 33.83 17.83
N GLU A 101 9.63 34.88 18.31
CA GLU A 101 10.28 36.14 18.64
C GLU A 101 11.00 36.01 19.99
N CYS A 102 12.30 36.29 20.03
CA CYS A 102 13.09 36.30 21.26
C CYS A 102 12.75 37.56 22.07
N ILE A 103 12.04 37.41 23.18
CA ILE A 103 11.58 38.53 24.02
C ILE A 103 12.09 38.38 25.45
N ALA A 104 12.67 39.43 26.02
CA ALA A 104 12.96 39.55 27.45
C ALA A 104 12.18 40.72 28.05
N TYR A 105 11.76 40.58 29.31
CA TYR A 105 11.17 41.65 30.10
C TYR A 105 12.13 42.04 31.20
N VAL A 106 12.68 43.26 31.12
CA VAL A 106 13.60 43.79 32.13
C VAL A 106 13.01 45.06 32.70
N ASN A 107 12.78 45.11 34.01
CA ASN A 107 12.18 46.26 34.71
C ASN A 107 10.84 46.76 34.11
N GLY A 108 10.08 45.88 33.47
CA GLY A 108 8.80 46.20 32.84
C GLY A 108 8.91 46.72 31.40
N GLU A 109 10.11 46.85 30.84
CA GLU A 109 10.33 47.16 29.42
C GLU A 109 10.54 45.89 28.60
N VAL A 110 10.02 45.89 27.37
CA VAL A 110 10.10 44.77 26.43
C VAL A 110 11.32 44.94 25.55
N ILE A 111 12.24 43.97 25.60
CA ILE A 111 13.42 43.90 24.74
C ILE A 111 13.20 42.77 23.75
N THR A 112 13.25 43.07 22.45
CA THR A 112 13.08 42.11 21.34
C THR A 112 14.34 41.91 20.50
N ASP A 113 15.42 42.65 20.80
CA ASP A 113 16.71 42.49 20.15
C ASP A 113 17.37 41.18 20.64
N GLU A 114 17.52 40.22 19.74
CA GLU A 114 18.02 38.87 20.04
C GLU A 114 19.38 38.90 20.75
N THR A 115 20.28 39.80 20.35
CA THR A 115 21.64 39.86 20.94
C THR A 115 21.57 40.35 22.38
N GLN A 116 20.69 41.30 22.65
CA GLN A 116 20.48 41.84 23.99
C GLN A 116 19.74 40.82 24.88
N VAL A 117 18.71 40.16 24.36
CA VAL A 117 17.96 39.11 25.07
C VAL A 117 18.88 37.96 25.47
N LEU A 118 19.76 37.52 24.57
CA LEU A 118 20.74 36.46 24.85
C LEU A 118 21.78 36.89 25.87
N ALA A 119 22.31 38.12 25.77
CA ALA A 119 23.26 38.64 26.77
C ALA A 119 22.65 38.71 28.17
N ILE A 120 21.38 39.12 28.28
CA ILE A 120 20.64 39.14 29.55
C ILE A 120 20.45 37.73 30.09
N ALA A 121 20.11 36.77 29.23
CA ALA A 121 19.95 35.37 29.64
C ALA A 121 21.28 34.76 30.14
N GLU A 122 22.39 35.07 29.46
CA GLU A 122 23.73 34.60 29.85
C GLU A 122 24.18 35.20 31.18
N ASP A 123 23.96 36.50 31.38
CA ASP A 123 24.25 37.21 32.63
C ASP A 123 23.44 36.62 33.80
N ALA A 124 22.13 36.41 33.62
CA ALA A 124 21.27 35.82 34.65
C ALA A 124 21.70 34.40 35.04
N VAL A 125 22.14 33.59 34.07
CA VAL A 125 22.65 32.24 34.35
C VAL A 125 23.99 32.30 35.08
N CYS A 126 24.89 33.21 34.69
CA CYS A 126 26.16 33.41 35.37
C CYS A 126 25.95 33.84 36.83
N ASP A 127 25.08 34.81 37.08
CA ASP A 127 24.80 35.34 38.43
C ASP A 127 24.34 34.26 39.40
N ILE A 128 23.43 33.37 38.95
CA ILE A 128 22.98 32.21 39.74
C ILE A 128 24.16 31.29 40.08
N PHE A 129 25.08 31.08 39.13
CA PHE A 129 26.20 30.18 39.31
C PHE A 129 27.29 30.75 40.21
N THR A 130 27.59 32.05 40.11
CA THR A 130 28.53 32.75 41.01
C THR A 130 27.97 32.86 42.42
N THR A 131 26.69 33.18 42.57
CA THR A 131 26.03 33.26 43.89
C THR A 131 26.00 31.89 44.60
N ALA A 132 25.88 30.79 43.85
CA ALA A 132 25.97 29.44 44.40
C ALA A 132 27.38 29.10 44.91
N SER A 133 28.43 29.61 44.26
CA SER A 133 29.84 29.34 44.63
C SER A 133 30.33 30.16 45.84
N GLU A 134 29.67 31.28 46.16
CA GLU A 134 30.08 32.17 47.25
C GLU A 134 29.50 31.79 48.61
N SER A 135 28.62 30.77 48.65
CA SER A 135 27.99 30.26 49.86
C SER A 135 28.71 29.06 50.50
N ASP A 136 30.05 29.06 50.52
CA ASP A 136 30.81 28.27 51.50
C ASP A 136 30.74 28.99 52.87
N ILE A 137 29.61 28.84 53.54
CA ILE A 137 29.44 29.27 54.93
C ILE A 137 30.13 28.24 55.83
N ASP A 138 31.18 28.69 56.50
CA ASP A 138 32.02 27.97 57.45
C ASP A 138 31.19 27.32 58.58
N ILE A 139 30.96 26.00 58.50
CA ILE A 139 30.15 25.21 59.47
C ILE A 139 30.98 24.80 60.70
N ASP A 140 32.14 25.41 60.98
CA ASP A 140 33.01 24.95 62.09
C ASP A 140 32.76 25.66 63.44
N ALA A 141 31.82 26.61 63.50
CA ALA A 141 31.55 27.39 64.73
C ALA A 141 30.30 26.96 65.53
N MET A 142 29.59 25.89 65.14
CA MET A 142 28.32 25.50 65.80
C MET A 142 28.39 24.22 66.66
N TYR A 143 29.58 23.66 66.91
CA TYR A 143 29.74 22.43 67.72
C TYR A 143 30.25 22.63 69.14
N ASN A 144 30.04 23.79 69.77
CA ASN A 144 30.29 23.94 71.21
C ASN A 144 29.25 24.84 71.85
N ILE A 145 28.75 24.41 73.03
CA ILE A 145 27.58 24.88 73.79
C ILE A 145 26.34 24.05 73.37
N VAL A 146 26.05 22.87 73.94
CA VAL A 146 25.85 22.55 75.38
C VAL A 146 25.94 21.01 75.61
N PRO A 147 26.47 20.53 76.75
CA PRO A 147 26.35 19.14 77.23
C PRO A 147 24.97 18.75 77.76
#